data_AF-A0A1G2W3R8-F1
#
_entry.id   AF-A0A1G2W3R8-F1
#
_cell.length_a   1.000
_cell.length_b   1.000
_cell.length_c   1.000
_cell.angle_alpha   90.00
_cell.angle_beta   90.00
_cell.angle_gamma   90.00
#
_symmetry.space_group_name_H-M   'P 1'
#
loop_
_entity.id
_entity.type
_entity.pdbx_description
1 polymer ?
#
loop_
_entity_poly.entity_id
_entity_poly.type
_entity_poly.pdbx_seq_one_letter_code
_entity_poly.pdbx_strand_id
1 'polypeptide(L)' 'MDLRLLVALGLGLAALSAFAGWRGARPPNPMKGPRLIPWRAIMVFAAAGAVIVLVQIEQAVGFAPR' A
#
# COMPACT_ATOMS: atom_id res chain seq x y z
N MET A 1 -14.45 3.76 -13.56
CA MET A 1 -13.13 4.37 -13.26
C MET A 1 -12.17 3.96 -14.35
N ASP A 2 -11.21 4.80 -14.73
CA ASP A 2 -10.24 4.47 -15.77
C ASP A 2 -9.31 3.32 -15.33
N LEU A 3 -9.15 2.29 -16.17
CA LEU A 3 -8.36 1.10 -15.82
C LEU A 3 -6.87 1.42 -15.61
N ARG A 4 -6.31 2.35 -16.39
CA ARG A 4 -4.90 2.75 -16.26
C ARG A 4 -4.69 3.44 -14.92
N LEU A 5 -5.64 4.28 -14.51
CA LEU A 5 -5.63 4.91 -13.19
C LEU A 5 -5.69 3.88 -12.06
N LEU A 6 -6.60 2.89 -12.15
CA LEU A 6 -6.72 1.84 -11.13
C LEU A 6 -5.41 1.04 -11.00
N VAL A 7 -4.80 0.65 -12.11
CA VAL A 7 -3.52 -0.08 -12.10
C VAL A 7 -2.41 0.79 -11.51
N ALA A 8 -2.30 2.05 -11.90
CA ALA A 8 -1.30 2.97 -11.37
C ALA A 8 -1.45 3.17 -9.85
N LEU A 9 -2.68 3.34 -9.36
CA LEU A 9 -2.98 3.45 -7.92
C LEU A 9 -2.65 2.17 -7.16
N GLY A 10 -3.05 1.02 -7.69
CA GLY A 10 -2.77 -0.29 -7.09
C GLY A 10 -1.27 -0.53 -6.94
N LEU A 11 -0.50 -0.29 -8.00
CA LEU A 11 0.96 -0.41 -7.97
C LEU A 11 1.61 0.61 -7.03
N GLY A 12 1.13 1.86 -7.02
CA GLY A 12 1.63 2.90 -6.12
C GLY A 12 1.41 2.55 -4.64
N LEU A 13 0.23 2.06 -4.29
CA LEU A 13 -0.10 1.63 -2.93
C LEU A 13 0.68 0.38 -2.52
N ALA A 14 0.84 -0.59 -3.42
CA ALA A 14 1.67 -1.77 -3.17
C ALA A 14 3.14 -1.38 -2.92
N ALA A 15 3.70 -0.50 -3.76
CA ALA A 15 5.06 0.01 -3.60
C ALA A 15 5.25 0.78 -2.29
N LEU A 16 4.29 1.65 -1.93
CA LEU A 16 4.30 2.39 -0.67
C LEU A 16 4.24 1.43 0.53
N SER A 17 3.37 0.41 0.47
CA SER A 17 3.27 -0.59 1.53
C SER A 17 4.58 -1.36 1.70
N ALA A 18 5.17 -1.84 0.61
CA ALA A 18 6.46 -2.54 0.64
C ALA A 18 7.58 -1.64 1.20
N PHE A 19 7.66 -0.39 0.76
CA PHE A 19 8.63 0.57 1.26
C PHE A 19 8.44 0.87 2.75
N ALA A 20 7.21 1.13 3.17
CA ALA A 20 6.88 1.42 4.56
C ALA A 20 7.14 0.20 5.46
N GLY A 21 6.83 -1.01 4.98
CA GLY A 21 7.13 -2.26 5.66
C GLY A 21 8.63 -2.47 5.85
N TRP A 22 9.42 -2.28 4.78
CA TRP A 22 10.88 -2.33 4.87
C TRP A 22 11.44 -1.30 5.84
N ARG A 23 10.97 -0.04 5.78
CA ARG A 23 11.40 1.01 6.70
C ARG A 23 11.02 0.71 8.14
N GLY A 24 9.83 0.15 8.37
CA GLY A 24 9.32 -0.23 9.67
C GLY A 24 10.03 -1.43 10.29
N ALA A 25 10.48 -2.39 9.48
CA ALA A 25 11.18 -3.60 9.92
C ALA A 25 12.64 -3.35 10.34
N ARG A 26 13.24 -2.21 9.94
CA ARG A 26 14.60 -1.86 10.35
C ARG A 26 14.67 -1.63 11.87
N PRO A 27 15.72 -2.13 12.55
CA PRO A 27 15.89 -1.94 13.98
C PRO A 27 15.88 -0.45 14.36
N PRO A 28 15.25 -0.07 15.50
CA PRO A 28 15.36 1.27 16.03
C PRO A 28 16.83 1.64 16.31
N ASN A 29 17.22 2.88 16.04
CA ASN A 29 18.52 3.40 16.43
C ASN A 29 18.36 4.33 17.63
N PRO A 30 18.74 3.90 18.85
CA PRO A 30 18.57 4.70 20.06
C PRO A 30 19.29 6.06 20.01
N MET A 31 20.41 6.15 19.30
CA MET A 31 21.20 7.39 19.16
C MET A 31 20.51 8.47 18.33
N LYS A 32 19.48 8.10 17.56
CA LYS A 32 18.72 9.01 16.69
C LYS A 32 17.37 9.41 17.30
N GLY A 33 17.11 9.01 18.54
CA GLY A 33 15.85 9.27 19.23
C GLY A 33 14.69 8.38 18.75
N PRO A 34 13.49 8.60 19.31
CA PRO A 34 12.30 7.81 19.01
C PRO A 34 11.84 8.02 17.56
N ARG A 35 11.33 6.94 16.96
CA ARG A 35 10.83 6.94 15.58
C ARG A 35 9.44 7.58 15.55
N LEU A 36 9.37 8.81 15.05
CA LEU A 36 8.11 9.57 14.99
C LEU A 36 7.19 9.15 13.83
N ILE A 37 7.77 8.72 12.71
CA ILE A 37 6.96 8.33 11.54
C ILE A 37 6.35 6.94 11.80
N PRO A 38 5.00 6.79 11.71
CA PRO A 38 4.30 5.55 12.02
C PRO A 38 4.33 4.58 10.83
N TRP A 39 5.52 4.11 10.44
CA TRP A 39 5.73 3.27 9.25
C TRP A 39 4.81 2.03 9.17
N ARG A 40 4.52 1.38 10.31
CA ARG A 40 3.64 0.21 10.34
C ARG A 40 2.20 0.55 10.01
N ALA A 41 1.69 1.69 10.49
CA ALA A 41 0.34 2.15 10.15
C ALA A 41 0.26 2.49 8.66
N ILE A 42 1.25 3.22 8.13
CA ILE A 42 1.33 3.55 6.70
C ILE A 42 1.32 2.27 5.86
N MET A 43 2.12 1.26 6.23
CA MET A 43 2.15 -0.04 5.55
C MET A 43 0.78 -0.70 5.50
N VAL A 44 0.07 -0.78 6.64
CA VAL A 44 -1.23 -1.43 6.75
C VAL A 44 -2.30 -0.69 5.93
N PHE A 45 -2.38 0.64 6.04
CA PHE A 45 -3.36 1.41 5.28
C PHE A 45 -3.09 1.36 3.78
N ALA A 46 -1.82 1.43 3.36
CA ALA A 46 -1.45 1.29 1.95
C ALA A 46 -1.78 -0.11 1.41
N ALA A 47 -1.51 -1.17 2.19
CA ALA A 47 -1.87 -2.54 1.81
C ALA A 47 -3.38 -2.73 1.69
N ALA A 48 -4.16 -2.26 2.68
CA ALA A 48 -5.60 -2.34 2.65
C ALA A 48 -6.19 -1.59 1.45
N GLY A 49 -5.68 -0.39 1.17
CA GLY A 49 -6.04 0.37 -0.03
C GLY A 49 -5.71 -0.37 -1.32
N ALA A 50 -4.54 -1.00 -1.42
CA ALA A 50 -4.15 -1.79 -2.59
C ALA A 50 -5.11 -2.97 -2.82
N VAL A 51 -5.54 -3.66 -1.76
CA VAL A 51 -6.53 -4.76 -1.84
C VAL A 51 -7.89 -4.23 -2.33
N ILE A 52 -8.35 -3.08 -1.84
CA ILE A 52 -9.59 -2.47 -2.33
C ILE A 52 -9.48 -2.14 -3.83
N VAL A 53 -8.36 -1.54 -4.25
CA VAL A 53 -8.14 -1.22 -5.68
C VAL A 53 -8.08 -2.47 -6.55
N LEU A 54 -7.50 -3.57 -6.05
CA LEU A 54 -7.50 -4.88 -6.72
C LEU A 54 -8.91 -5.35 -7.06
N VAL A 55 -9.86 -5.26 -6.13
CA VAL A 55 -11.27 -5.59 -6.40
C VAL A 55 -11.84 -4.71 -7.50
N GLN A 56 -11.52 -3.41 -7.51
CA GLN A 56 -11.96 -2.51 -8.59
C GLN A 56 -11.36 -2.87 -9.95
N ILE A 57 -10.12 -3.36 -9.98
CA ILE A 57 -9.47 -3.86 -11.20
C ILE A 57 -10.17 -5.12 -11.69
N GLU A 58 -10.43 -6.10 -10.81
CA GLU A 58 -11.14 -7.34 -11.14
C GLU A 58 -12.51 -7.08 -11.79
N GLN A 59 -13.25 -6.13 -11.23
CA GLN A 59 -14.53 -5.66 -11.76
C GLN A 59 -14.36 -4.98 -13.14
N ALA A 60 -13.34 -4.15 -13.31
CA ALA A 60 -13.07 -3.44 -14.56
C ALA A 60 -12.65 -4.38 -15.70
N VAL A 61 -11.95 -5.48 -15.41
CA VAL A 61 -11.52 -6.48 -16.39
C VAL A 61 -12.52 -7.62 -16.60
N GLY A 62 -13.59 -7.68 -15.79
CA GLY A 62 -14.67 -8.65 -15.95
C GLY A 62 -14.46 -10.00 -15.27
N PHE A 63 -13.55 -10.09 -14.28
CA PHE A 63 -13.34 -11.31 -13.50
C PHE A 63 -14.35 -11.50 -12.36
N ALA A 64 -15.06 -10.43 -11.96
CA ALA A 64 -16.02 -10.46 -10.87
C ALA A 64 -17.43 -10.01 -11.34
N PRO A 65 -18.52 -10.54 -10.73
CA PRO A 65 -19.88 -10.12 -11.05
C PRO A 65 -20.11 -8.65 -10.67
N ARG A 66 -20.83 -7.94 -11.54
CA ARG A 66 -21.17 -6.51 -11.36
C ARG A 66 -22.32 -6.30 -10.41
#